data_AF-A0A6I3HTH2-F1
#
_entry.id   AF-A0A6I3HTH2-F1
#
_cell.length_a   1.000
_cell.length_b   1.000
_cell.length_c   1.000
_cell.angle_alpha   90.00
_cell.angle_beta   90.00
_cell.angle_gamma   90.00
#
_symmetry.space_group_name_H-M   'P 1'
#
loop_
_entity.id
_entity.type
_entity.pdbx_description
1 polymer ?
#
loop_
_entity_poly.entity_id
_entity_poly.type
_entity_poly.pdbx_seq_one_letter_code
_entity_poly.pdbx_strand_id
1 'polypeptide(L)'
;MSFVFDSVNRFVAGTVGEPGERAFFIQAQNGTRLVTVALEKAQVAALAERLAIVINDLRRNDFSLKMLDLARDDAPLNTPIEAEFAVGSISMSWDEIESRMSLELFEIASPDEESGNSLKVALDISQCGAFVKRSKALVSAGRLPCPFCGFPIDPQAHLCPRANGYRR
;
A
#
# COMPACT_ATOMS: atom_id res chain seq x y z
N MET A 1 17.28 -5.90 -12.82
CA MET A 1 16.35 -7.04 -13.05
C MET A 1 14.91 -6.55 -12.96
N SER A 2 14.00 -7.09 -13.79
CA SER A 2 12.58 -6.70 -13.74
C SER A 2 11.70 -7.87 -13.30
N PHE A 3 10.88 -7.66 -12.28
CA PHE A 3 9.90 -8.60 -11.77
C PHE A 3 8.52 -8.20 -12.28
N VAL A 4 7.93 -8.99 -13.17
CA VAL A 4 6.59 -8.72 -13.72
C VAL A 4 5.57 -9.73 -13.18
N PHE A 5 4.44 -9.22 -12.71
CA PHE A 5 3.27 -9.99 -12.27
C PHE A 5 2.02 -9.49 -12.99
N ASP A 6 1.57 -10.23 -14.02
CA ASP A 6 0.31 -9.92 -14.74
C ASP A 6 -0.94 -10.21 -13.90
N SER A 7 -0.76 -10.96 -12.80
CA SER A 7 -1.76 -11.13 -11.75
C SER A 7 -1.06 -11.47 -10.44
N VAL A 8 -1.75 -11.27 -9.32
CA VAL A 8 -1.28 -11.62 -7.98
C VAL A 8 -2.41 -12.23 -7.17
N ASN A 9 -2.06 -13.22 -6.34
CA ASN A 9 -2.96 -13.75 -5.32
C ASN A 9 -2.96 -12.87 -4.07
N ARG A 10 -1.82 -12.21 -3.78
CA ARG A 10 -1.65 -11.35 -2.61
C ARG A 10 -0.73 -10.18 -2.94
N PHE A 11 -1.19 -8.96 -2.67
CA PHE A 11 -0.40 -7.73 -2.77
C PHE A 11 -0.62 -6.87 -1.53
N VAL A 12 0.39 -6.79 -0.67
CA VAL A 12 0.23 -6.20 0.67
C VAL A 12 1.43 -5.35 1.06
N ALA A 13 1.17 -4.27 1.80
CA ALA A 13 2.19 -3.58 2.57
C ALA A 13 2.30 -4.17 3.98
N GLY A 14 3.51 -4.21 4.54
CA GLY A 14 3.76 -4.61 5.92
C GLY A 14 4.97 -3.90 6.51
N THR A 15 5.22 -4.15 7.80
CA THR A 15 6.35 -3.57 8.52
C THR A 15 6.95 -4.59 9.47
N VAL A 16 8.26 -4.48 9.69
CA VAL A 16 9.01 -5.27 10.67
C VAL A 16 9.84 -4.31 11.52
N GLY A 17 9.97 -4.59 12.81
CA GLY A 17 10.74 -3.78 13.76
C GLY A 17 9.88 -3.00 14.77
N GLU A 18 10.57 -2.38 15.72
CA GLU A 18 9.99 -1.63 16.84
C GLU A 18 9.46 -0.25 16.40
N PRO A 19 8.46 0.32 17.10
CA PRO A 19 7.98 1.69 16.83
C PRO A 19 9.13 2.71 16.86
N GLY A 20 9.41 3.33 15.72
CA GLY A 20 10.52 4.28 15.55
C GLY A 20 11.62 3.79 14.60
N GLU A 21 11.84 2.47 14.54
CA GLU A 21 12.85 1.81 13.69
C GLU A 21 12.20 0.80 12.73
N ARG A 22 10.95 1.07 12.35
CA ARG A 22 10.17 0.20 11.47
C ARG A 22 10.68 0.26 10.03
N ALA A 23 11.07 -0.88 9.49
CA ALA A 23 11.24 -1.08 8.06
C ALA A 23 9.89 -1.38 7.41
N PHE A 24 9.62 -0.81 6.23
CA PHE A 24 8.38 -1.03 5.49
C PHE A 24 8.66 -1.81 4.21
N PHE A 25 7.75 -2.71 3.88
CA PHE A 25 7.88 -3.59 2.72
C PHE A 25 6.57 -3.67 1.96
N ILE A 26 6.66 -3.92 0.65
CA ILE A 26 5.56 -4.42 -0.16
C ILE A 26 5.91 -5.83 -0.62
N GLN A 27 4.91 -6.72 -0.57
CA GLN A 27 5.00 -8.08 -1.09
C GLN A 27 4.01 -8.27 -2.23
N ALA A 28 4.51 -8.79 -3.34
CA ALA A 28 3.72 -9.29 -4.46
C ALA A 28 3.88 -10.80 -4.55
N GLN A 29 2.78 -11.53 -4.47
CA GLN A 29 2.76 -12.99 -4.52
C GLN A 29 1.83 -13.50 -5.63
N ASN A 30 2.33 -14.45 -6.42
CA ASN A 30 1.52 -15.27 -7.31
C ASN A 30 1.98 -16.73 -7.21
N GLY A 31 1.11 -17.59 -6.69
CA GLY A 31 1.43 -18.99 -6.39
C GLY A 31 2.65 -19.11 -5.47
N THR A 32 3.70 -19.76 -5.96
CA THR A 32 4.96 -19.95 -5.24
C THR A 32 5.95 -18.78 -5.41
N ARG A 33 5.69 -17.86 -6.33
CA ARG A 33 6.56 -16.71 -6.58
C ARG A 33 6.18 -15.58 -5.62
N LEU A 34 7.16 -15.15 -4.83
CA LEU A 34 7.05 -14.04 -3.90
C LEU A 34 8.19 -13.06 -4.19
N VAL A 35 7.86 -11.77 -4.31
CA VAL A 35 8.85 -10.69 -4.39
C VAL A 35 8.56 -9.71 -3.26
N THR A 36 9.59 -9.38 -2.49
CA THR A 36 9.54 -8.39 -1.43
C THR A 36 10.40 -7.20 -1.83
N VAL A 37 9.90 -5.98 -1.66
CA VAL A 37 10.65 -4.74 -1.91
C VAL A 37 10.57 -3.84 -0.68
N ALA A 38 11.64 -3.10 -0.39
CA ALA A 38 11.71 -2.18 0.73
C ALA A 38 11.24 -0.77 0.30
N LEU A 39 10.50 -0.09 1.18
CA LEU A 39 10.00 1.26 0.94
C LEU A 39 10.15 2.13 2.19
N GLU A 40 10.10 3.44 1.99
CA GLU A 40 9.88 4.37 3.08
C GLU A 40 8.40 4.42 3.51
N LYS A 41 8.16 4.74 4.78
CA LYS A 41 6.80 4.99 5.30
C LYS A 41 6.04 6.03 4.47
N ALA A 42 6.73 7.09 4.04
CA ALA A 42 6.15 8.16 3.24
C ALA A 42 5.69 7.66 1.86
N GLN A 43 6.47 6.79 1.22
CA GLN A 43 6.10 6.19 -0.07
C GLN A 43 4.88 5.28 0.05
N VAL A 44 4.79 4.45 1.10
CA VAL A 44 3.61 3.60 1.36
C VAL A 44 2.36 4.47 1.58
N ALA A 45 2.49 5.56 2.34
CA ALA A 45 1.40 6.50 2.57
C ALA A 45 0.94 7.17 1.28
N ALA A 46 1.88 7.71 0.51
CA ALA A 46 1.61 8.41 -0.75
C ALA A 46 0.96 7.48 -1.79
N LEU A 47 1.45 6.24 -1.92
CA LEU A 47 0.86 5.25 -2.81
C LEU A 47 -0.58 4.91 -2.42
N ALA A 48 -0.84 4.68 -1.12
CA ALA A 48 -2.18 4.38 -0.63
C ALA A 48 -3.16 5.56 -0.82
N GLU A 49 -2.70 6.78 -0.64
CA GLU A 49 -3.50 7.98 -0.88
C GLU A 49 -3.82 8.15 -2.37
N ARG A 50 -2.78 8.07 -3.22
CA ARG A 50 -2.93 8.24 -4.67
C ARG A 50 -3.83 7.17 -5.29
N LEU A 51 -3.69 5.92 -4.89
CA LEU A 51 -4.60 4.84 -5.29
C LEU A 51 -6.04 5.11 -4.86
N ALA A 52 -6.27 5.61 -3.64
CA ALA A 52 -7.61 5.92 -3.16
C ALA A 52 -8.31 6.99 -4.02
N ILE A 53 -7.56 8.02 -4.43
CA ILE A 53 -8.05 9.07 -5.31
C ILE A 53 -8.43 8.49 -6.68
N VAL A 54 -7.55 7.69 -7.28
CA VAL A 54 -7.80 7.09 -8.60
C VAL A 54 -8.97 6.12 -8.57
N ILE A 55 -9.07 5.25 -7.55
CA ILE A 55 -10.23 4.36 -7.39
C ILE A 55 -11.53 5.15 -7.31
N ASN A 56 -11.55 6.25 -6.54
CA ASN A 56 -12.75 7.09 -6.42
C ASN A 56 -13.11 7.78 -7.73
N ASP A 57 -12.12 8.21 -8.52
CA ASP A 57 -12.35 8.81 -9.84
C ASP A 57 -12.87 7.77 -10.84
N LEU A 58 -12.24 6.60 -10.93
CA LEU A 58 -12.69 5.49 -11.78
C LEU A 58 -14.13 5.08 -11.48
N ARG A 59 -14.49 4.98 -10.19
CA ARG A 59 -15.86 4.64 -9.76
C ARG A 59 -16.90 5.72 -10.09
N ARG A 60 -16.48 6.98 -10.28
CA ARG A 60 -17.38 8.07 -10.70
C ARG A 60 -17.57 8.09 -12.21
N ASN A 61 -16.52 7.75 -12.96
CA ASN A 61 -16.54 7.80 -14.43
C ASN A 61 -17.11 6.51 -15.04
N ASP A 62 -16.97 5.36 -14.38
CA ASP A 62 -17.50 4.08 -14.84
C ASP A 62 -18.27 3.36 -13.73
N PHE A 63 -19.60 3.38 -13.85
CA PHE A 63 -20.52 2.72 -12.91
C PHE A 63 -20.57 1.20 -13.07
N SER A 64 -20.01 0.65 -14.16
CA SER A 64 -19.95 -0.79 -14.40
C SER A 64 -18.82 -1.46 -13.63
N LEU A 65 -17.82 -0.70 -13.18
CA LEU A 65 -16.71 -1.19 -12.36
C LEU A 65 -17.21 -1.71 -11.01
N LYS A 66 -17.27 -3.04 -10.90
CA LYS A 66 -17.60 -3.72 -9.66
C LYS A 66 -16.35 -3.84 -8.79
N MET A 67 -16.35 -3.07 -7.71
CA MET A 67 -15.37 -3.21 -6.63
C MET A 67 -15.97 -4.07 -5.53
N LEU A 68 -15.43 -5.27 -5.34
CA LEU A 68 -15.78 -6.14 -4.23
C LEU A 68 -15.06 -5.67 -2.98
N ASP A 69 -15.73 -5.73 -1.83
CA ASP A 69 -15.05 -5.56 -0.55
C ASP A 69 -14.37 -6.88 -0.17
N LEU A 70 -13.08 -6.99 -0.50
CA LEU A 70 -12.30 -8.16 -0.14
C LEU A 70 -12.17 -8.26 1.39
N ALA A 71 -12.15 -9.49 1.89
CA ALA A 71 -11.92 -9.75 3.30
C ALA A 71 -10.62 -9.08 3.76
N ARG A 72 -10.66 -8.50 4.96
CA ARG A 72 -9.50 -7.84 5.54
C ARG A 72 -8.37 -8.86 5.74
N ASP A 73 -7.25 -8.63 5.06
CA ASP A 73 -6.02 -9.38 5.27
C ASP A 73 -5.26 -8.75 6.44
N ASP A 74 -5.30 -9.40 7.60
CA ASP A 74 -4.49 -9.08 8.78
C ASP A 74 -3.33 -10.08 8.98
N ALA A 75 -3.11 -10.99 8.02
CA ALA A 75 -2.03 -11.96 8.12
C ALA A 75 -0.65 -11.25 8.02
N PRO A 76 0.39 -11.80 8.68
CA PRO A 76 1.73 -11.24 8.60
C PRO A 76 2.29 -11.28 7.17
N LEU A 77 3.45 -10.66 6.97
CA LEU A 77 4.22 -10.83 5.74
C LEU A 77 4.63 -12.30 5.59
N ASN A 78 4.66 -12.78 4.35
CA ASN A 78 5.16 -14.12 4.04
C ASN A 78 6.70 -14.13 4.15
N THR A 79 7.26 -15.29 4.48
CA THR A 79 8.71 -15.52 4.40
C THR A 79 9.09 -15.96 2.98
N PRO A 80 10.22 -15.49 2.41
CA PRO A 80 11.20 -14.55 2.99
C PRO A 80 10.75 -13.07 2.95
N ILE A 81 11.20 -12.30 3.96
CA ILE A 81 10.99 -10.84 4.06
C ILE A 81 12.21 -10.05 3.56
N GLU A 82 13.26 -10.75 3.13
CA GLU A 82 14.43 -10.12 2.49
C GLU A 82 13.98 -9.36 1.24
N ALA A 83 14.33 -8.08 1.19
CA ALA A 83 13.96 -7.23 0.07
C ALA A 83 14.93 -7.43 -1.09
N GLU A 84 14.38 -7.57 -2.29
CA GLU A 84 15.15 -7.63 -3.53
C GLU A 84 15.87 -6.29 -3.80
N PHE A 85 15.20 -5.18 -3.48
CA PHE A 85 15.74 -3.83 -3.63
C PHE A 85 14.94 -2.79 -2.80
N ALA A 86 15.52 -1.59 -2.65
CA ALA A 86 14.85 -0.43 -2.07
C ALA A 86 14.23 0.46 -3.16
N VAL A 87 12.94 0.79 -3.02
CA VAL A 87 12.19 1.56 -4.01
C VAL A 87 12.56 3.05 -3.92
N GLY A 88 12.96 3.64 -5.04
CA GLY A 88 13.16 5.08 -5.17
C GLY A 88 11.95 5.81 -5.74
N SER A 89 11.26 5.21 -6.71
CA SER A 89 10.11 5.84 -7.38
C SER A 89 9.01 4.84 -7.70
N ILE A 90 7.78 5.34 -7.80
CA ILE A 90 6.58 4.53 -8.05
C ILE A 90 5.77 5.17 -9.17
N SER A 91 5.47 4.41 -10.20
CA SER A 91 4.57 4.74 -11.29
C SER A 91 3.26 3.96 -11.16
N MET A 92 2.19 4.55 -11.67
CA MET A 92 0.85 3.97 -11.63
C MET A 92 0.09 4.35 -12.91
N SER A 93 -0.54 3.37 -13.53
CA SER A 93 -1.41 3.55 -14.69
C SER A 93 -2.64 2.65 -14.61
N TRP A 94 -3.74 3.10 -15.21
CA TRP A 94 -4.96 2.32 -15.35
C TRP A 94 -5.09 1.86 -16.80
N ASP A 95 -5.31 0.56 -16.98
CA ASP A 95 -5.67 -0.03 -18.27
C ASP A 95 -7.20 -0.11 -18.37
N GLU A 96 -7.79 0.70 -19.25
CA GLU A 96 -9.24 0.73 -19.48
C GLU A 96 -9.76 -0.51 -20.18
N ILE A 97 -8.94 -1.16 -21.02
CA ILE A 97 -9.33 -2.32 -21.81
C ILE A 97 -9.42 -3.54 -20.90
N GLU A 98 -8.40 -3.76 -20.08
CA GLU A 98 -8.34 -4.90 -19.15
C GLU A 98 -9.01 -4.60 -17.80
N SER A 99 -9.36 -3.33 -17.53
CA SER A 99 -9.85 -2.85 -16.24
C SER A 99 -8.92 -3.23 -15.09
N ARG A 100 -7.61 -3.00 -15.30
CA ARG A 100 -6.54 -3.34 -14.36
C ARG A 100 -5.70 -2.12 -14.01
N MET A 101 -5.30 -2.05 -12.75
CA MET A 101 -4.32 -1.09 -12.25
C MET A 101 -2.92 -1.68 -12.39
N SER A 102 -2.05 -1.02 -13.13
CA SER A 102 -0.63 -1.35 -13.22
C SER A 102 0.16 -0.46 -12.27
N LEU A 103 0.87 -1.07 -11.33
CA LEU A 103 1.83 -0.42 -10.44
C LEU A 103 3.24 -0.84 -10.83
N GLU A 104 4.14 0.13 -10.96
CA GLU A 104 5.54 -0.13 -11.26
C GLU A 104 6.43 0.57 -10.24
N LEU A 105 7.23 -0.20 -9.50
CA LEU A 105 8.12 0.27 -8.46
C LEU A 105 9.55 0.14 -8.97
N PHE A 106 10.30 1.23 -8.98
CA PHE A 106 11.67 1.27 -9.46
C PHE A 106 12.62 1.39 -8.28
N GLU A 107 13.74 0.67 -8.37
CA GLU A 107 14.85 0.78 -7.45
C GLU A 107 15.36 2.21 -7.35
N ILE A 108 15.88 2.57 -6.18
CA ILE A 108 16.57 3.83 -5.99
C ILE A 108 17.76 3.92 -6.94
N ALA A 109 17.84 5.00 -7.70
CA ALA A 109 18.89 5.17 -8.69
C ALA A 109 20.26 5.30 -8.00
N SER A 110 21.15 4.38 -8.29
CA SER A 110 22.57 4.45 -7.94
C SER A 110 23.31 5.27 -9.01
N PRO A 111 24.14 6.26 -8.65
CA PRO A 111 24.89 7.05 -9.64
C PRO A 111 25.84 6.20 -10.50
N ASP A 112 26.18 5.00 -10.06
CA ASP A 112 27.09 4.06 -10.71
C ASP A 112 26.37 2.94 -11.51
N GLU A 113 25.02 2.93 -11.59
CA GLU A 113 24.26 1.87 -12.27
C GLU A 113 23.44 2.40 -13.46
N GLU A 114 23.63 1.79 -14.64
CA GLU A 114 22.91 2.14 -15.87
C GLU A 114 21.48 1.60 -15.93
N SER A 115 21.14 0.58 -15.12
CA SER A 115 19.79 -0.03 -15.11
C SER A 115 19.43 -0.60 -13.73
N GLY A 116 18.47 0.03 -13.06
CA GLY A 116 17.96 -0.42 -11.76
C GLY A 116 16.94 -1.56 -11.86
N ASN A 117 16.68 -2.20 -10.72
CA ASN A 117 15.64 -3.20 -10.56
C ASN A 117 14.23 -2.57 -10.64
N SER A 118 13.24 -3.35 -11.07
CA SER A 118 11.84 -2.91 -11.05
C SER A 118 10.87 -4.03 -10.71
N LEU A 119 9.74 -3.68 -10.12
CA LEU A 119 8.60 -4.56 -9.84
C LEU A 119 7.35 -3.98 -10.48
N LYS A 120 6.80 -4.68 -11.48
CA LYS A 120 5.53 -4.36 -12.13
C LYS A 120 4.44 -5.34 -11.70
N VAL A 121 3.32 -4.83 -11.22
CA VAL A 121 2.18 -5.63 -10.74
C VAL A 121 0.87 -5.11 -11.32
N ALA A 122 0.08 -5.99 -11.92
CA ALA A 122 -1.29 -5.73 -12.31
C ALA A 122 -2.27 -6.19 -11.21
N LEU A 123 -3.20 -5.30 -10.85
CA LEU A 123 -4.20 -5.49 -9.79
C LEU A 123 -5.59 -5.20 -10.34
N ASP A 124 -6.62 -5.93 -9.88
CA ASP A 124 -7.99 -5.42 -10.02
C ASP A 124 -8.29 -4.32 -8.99
N ILE A 125 -9.37 -3.57 -9.25
CA ILE A 125 -9.80 -2.46 -8.39
C ILE A 125 -10.12 -2.90 -6.94
N SER A 126 -10.56 -4.14 -6.74
CA SER A 126 -10.88 -4.68 -5.41
C SER A 126 -9.59 -4.93 -4.61
N GLN A 127 -8.57 -5.49 -5.27
CA GLN A 127 -7.22 -5.64 -4.72
C GLN A 127 -6.58 -4.30 -4.39
N CYS A 128 -6.71 -3.30 -5.27
CA CYS A 128 -6.25 -1.94 -4.97
C CYS A 128 -6.93 -1.38 -3.72
N GLY A 129 -8.24 -1.57 -3.58
CA GLY A 129 -8.99 -1.18 -2.39
C GLY A 129 -8.50 -1.85 -1.11
N ALA A 130 -8.27 -3.15 -1.15
CA ALA A 130 -7.74 -3.91 -0.03
C ALA A 130 -6.35 -3.42 0.37
N PHE A 131 -5.47 -3.18 -0.61
CA PHE A 131 -4.15 -2.61 -0.39
C PHE A 131 -4.24 -1.23 0.27
N VAL A 132 -5.09 -0.32 -0.24
CA VAL A 132 -5.30 1.02 0.33
C VAL A 132 -5.74 0.93 1.80
N LYS A 133 -6.73 0.09 2.12
CA LYS A 133 -7.23 -0.09 3.49
C LYS A 133 -6.11 -0.56 4.42
N ARG A 134 -5.37 -1.60 4.03
CA ARG A 134 -4.26 -2.16 4.82
C ARG A 134 -3.13 -1.15 4.99
N SER A 135 -2.69 -0.49 3.93
CA SER A 135 -1.59 0.48 3.96
C SER A 135 -1.90 1.69 4.84
N LYS A 136 -3.14 2.21 4.81
CA LYS A 136 -3.56 3.30 5.71
C LYS A 136 -3.55 2.86 7.17
N ALA A 137 -4.02 1.66 7.47
CA ALA A 137 -3.95 1.10 8.82
C ALA A 137 -2.49 0.93 9.28
N LEU A 138 -1.64 0.37 8.43
CA LEU A 138 -0.21 0.15 8.70
C LEU A 138 0.54 1.45 9.02
N VAL A 139 0.37 2.48 8.19
CA VAL A 139 1.06 3.78 8.34
C VAL A 139 0.60 4.52 9.62
N SER A 140 -0.67 4.32 10.02
CA SER A 140 -1.24 4.93 11.24
C SER A 140 -0.97 4.11 12.51
N ALA A 141 -0.62 2.83 12.41
CA ALA A 141 -0.37 1.89 13.52
C ALA A 141 0.91 2.15 14.35
N GLY A 142 1.40 3.38 14.37
CA GLY A 142 2.48 3.85 15.25
C GLY A 142 2.12 5.11 16.04
N ARG A 143 0.86 5.55 15.96
CA ARG A 143 0.34 6.68 16.75
C ARG A 143 -0.13 6.15 18.10
N LEU A 144 0.16 6.87 19.17
CA LEU A 144 -0.44 6.59 20.49
C LEU A 144 -1.97 6.55 20.33
N PRO A 145 -2.65 5.49 20.82
CA PRO A 145 -4.11 5.46 20.82
C PRO A 145 -4.62 6.56 21.75
N CYS A 146 -5.66 7.27 21.32
CA CYS A 146 -6.31 8.27 22.16
C CYS A 146 -6.88 7.59 23.40
N PRO A 147 -6.55 8.04 24.63
CA PRO A 147 -7.01 7.39 25.86
C PRO A 147 -8.53 7.47 26.04
N PHE A 148 -9.22 8.35 25.31
CA PHE A 148 -10.67 8.54 25.42
C PHE A 148 -11.47 7.74 24.39
N CYS A 149 -11.01 7.67 23.13
CA CYS A 149 -11.77 7.03 22.04
C CYS A 149 -11.09 5.80 21.41
N GLY A 150 -9.84 5.49 21.76
CA GLY A 150 -9.09 4.36 21.21
C GLY A 150 -8.57 4.55 19.78
N PHE A 151 -8.91 5.67 19.11
CA PHE A 151 -8.41 5.97 17.76
C PHE A 151 -6.97 6.53 17.80
N PRO A 152 -6.15 6.27 16.76
CA PRO A 152 -4.83 6.87 16.60
C PRO A 152 -4.83 8.42 16.75
N ILE A 153 -3.98 8.98 17.63
CA ILE A 153 -3.83 10.44 17.78
C ILE A 153 -3.10 11.01 16.55
N ASP A 154 -3.70 12.00 15.88
CA ASP A 154 -3.02 12.81 14.86
C ASP A 154 -2.25 13.98 15.51
N PRO A 155 -0.96 14.19 15.19
CA PRO A 155 -0.16 15.30 15.75
C PRO A 155 -0.63 16.70 15.34
N GLN A 156 -1.30 16.86 14.19
CA GLN A 156 -1.71 18.18 13.70
C GLN A 156 -3.12 18.56 14.20
N ALA A 157 -4.04 17.60 14.29
CA ALA A 157 -5.36 17.81 14.87
C ALA A 157 -6.07 16.47 15.13
N HIS A 158 -6.04 15.99 16.37
CA HIS A 158 -6.94 14.90 16.79
C HIS A 158 -8.20 15.47 17.42
N LEU A 159 -9.31 15.53 16.65
CA LEU A 159 -10.61 15.88 17.20
C LEU A 159 -11.24 14.62 17.84
N CYS A 160 -11.09 14.46 19.15
CA CYS A 160 -11.69 13.33 19.87
C CYS A 160 -13.20 13.58 20.10
N PRO A 161 -14.11 12.78 19.52
CA PRO A 161 -15.55 12.99 19.71
C PRO A 161 -16.01 12.81 21.17
N ARG A 162 -15.26 12.03 21.96
CA ARG A 162 -15.52 11.80 23.40
C ARG A 162 -14.99 12.91 24.30
N ALA A 163 -13.85 13.53 23.96
CA ALA A 163 -13.29 14.61 24.76
C ALA A 163 -13.88 15.99 24.38
N ASN A 164 -14.23 16.19 23.10
CA ASN A 164 -14.72 17.48 22.59
C ASN A 164 -16.26 17.63 22.58
N GLY A 165 -17.00 16.73 23.25
CA GLY A 165 -18.44 16.91 23.50
C GLY A 165 -19.34 17.04 22.25
N TYR A 166 -18.86 16.64 21.06
CA TYR A 166 -19.50 16.88 19.75
C TYR A 166 -20.84 16.15 19.52
N ARG A 167 -21.31 15.35 20.49
CA ARG A 167 -22.62 14.68 20.48
C ARG A 167 -23.37 14.88 21.81
N ARG A 168 -23.72 16.13 22.13
CA ARG A 168 -24.88 16.39 23.00
C ARG A 168 -26.07 16.79 22.14
#